data_AF-A0A0Q6S4Y1-F1
#
_entry.id   AF-A0A0Q6S4Y1-F1
#
_cell.length_a   1.000
_cell.length_b   1.000
_cell.length_c   1.000
_cell.angle_alpha   90.00
_cell.angle_beta   90.00
_cell.angle_gamma   90.00
#
_symmetry.space_group_name_H-M   'P 1'
#
loop_
_entity.id
_entity.type
_entity.pdbx_description
1 polymer ?
#
loop_
_entity_poly.entity_id
_entity_poly.type
_entity_poly.pdbx_seq_one_letter_code
_entity_poly.pdbx_strand_id
1 'polypeptide(L)'
;MNAFSILINDQAAADSAALPPAIARNIASFKAHHPDATHRLFDQRGIRAFLRENTEPDVVWAYEQLLPYAYRADLARLCLLHEFGGVYADLSVFFHAGWPVHPGKIAVFRDRATVAPWIVSNTIISTPARFPALEAAIRMIVAHCRTRYRGASPLCPTGPVLFGKALALHCEPDQIHLGEVANVSGRNTAEALVFVDATDGRLVAYRTKSMAGLRELGLQDGVNNYNEFYHAGLSYAGDFPVTLGADALQRHGRSVCSLERGELVYRGDATAGAAQEVALCLMPFPFAAGAYRVLLDLAQAPPGAVLTLFAAANGTGQVLARTVLRQDGAGPAALALTLDMPGTRNDVIVGILAEGEARPLQLRIRGLRIERLPDDTPS
;
A
#
# COMPACT_ATOMS: atom_id res chain seq x y z
N MET A 1 -22.48 19.55 -11.45
CA MET A 1 -22.17 18.14 -11.06
C MET A 1 -20.90 18.14 -10.21
N ASN A 2 -20.67 17.14 -9.35
CA ASN A 2 -19.40 17.05 -8.63
C ASN A 2 -18.40 16.16 -9.39
N ALA A 3 -17.12 16.54 -9.40
CA ALA A 3 -16.04 15.70 -9.93
C ALA A 3 -14.89 15.62 -8.92
N PHE A 4 -14.34 14.43 -8.71
CA PHE A 4 -13.34 14.22 -7.65
C PHE A 4 -12.15 13.41 -8.12
N SER A 5 -10.98 13.76 -7.59
CA SER A 5 -9.79 12.91 -7.60
C SER A 5 -9.17 12.92 -6.20
N ILE A 6 -8.39 11.89 -5.88
CA ILE A 6 -7.76 11.73 -4.55
C ILE A 6 -6.24 11.65 -4.73
N LEU A 7 -5.50 12.40 -3.91
CA LEU A 7 -4.05 12.31 -3.74
C LEU A 7 -3.72 12.10 -2.26
N ILE A 8 -3.39 10.87 -1.88
CA ILE A 8 -2.87 10.56 -0.54
C ILE A 8 -1.37 10.39 -0.63
N ASN A 9 -0.64 11.27 0.07
CA ASN A 9 0.79 11.19 0.25
C ASN A 9 1.19 11.81 1.60
N ASP A 10 2.43 11.57 2.02
CA ASP A 10 3.00 12.09 3.28
C ASP A 10 3.56 13.51 3.16
N GLN A 11 3.50 14.10 1.97
CA GLN A 11 3.98 15.47 1.76
C GLN A 11 2.92 16.49 2.21
N ALA A 12 3.36 17.72 2.49
CA ALA A 12 2.46 18.82 2.82
C ALA A 12 1.43 19.04 1.70
N ALA A 13 0.29 19.66 2.06
CA ALA A 13 -0.87 19.85 1.20
C ALA A 13 -0.48 20.19 -0.24
N ALA A 14 -0.99 19.42 -1.20
CA ALA A 14 -0.67 19.59 -2.60
C ALA A 14 -1.15 20.97 -3.07
N ASP A 15 -0.22 21.92 -3.20
CA ASP A 15 -0.53 23.13 -3.95
C ASP A 15 -0.76 22.72 -5.41
N SER A 16 -1.90 23.11 -5.97
CA SER A 16 -2.30 22.73 -7.32
C SER A 16 -1.28 23.17 -8.39
N ALA A 17 -0.46 24.19 -8.08
CA ALA A 17 0.64 24.67 -8.90
C ALA A 17 1.90 23.77 -8.88
N ALA A 18 1.96 22.78 -7.98
CA ALA A 18 3.12 21.89 -7.78
C ALA A 18 2.85 20.43 -8.19
N LEU A 19 1.71 20.13 -8.82
CA LEU A 19 1.42 18.77 -9.27
C LEU A 19 2.36 18.33 -10.40
N PRO A 20 2.83 17.07 -10.40
CA PRO A 20 3.58 16.53 -11.52
C PRO A 20 2.86 16.74 -12.87
N PRO A 21 3.59 17.03 -13.96
CA PRO A 21 2.99 17.35 -15.26
C PRO A 21 1.99 16.30 -15.77
N ALA A 22 2.25 15.02 -15.52
CA ALA A 22 1.35 13.93 -15.90
C ALA A 22 0.00 14.03 -15.18
N ILE A 23 0.01 14.31 -13.87
CA ILE A 23 -1.20 14.46 -13.05
C ILE A 23 -1.97 15.71 -13.47
N ALA A 24 -1.27 16.85 -13.63
CA ALA A 24 -1.88 18.10 -14.07
C ALA A 24 -2.58 17.96 -15.42
N ARG A 25 -1.92 17.31 -16.40
CA ARG A 25 -2.50 17.00 -17.71
C ARG A 25 -3.76 16.14 -17.61
N ASN A 26 -3.73 15.11 -16.78
CA ASN A 26 -4.85 14.19 -16.59
C ASN A 26 -6.06 14.91 -15.97
N ILE A 27 -5.84 15.71 -14.92
CA ILE A 27 -6.88 16.55 -14.31
C ILE A 27 -7.45 17.55 -15.33
N ALA A 28 -6.60 18.18 -16.14
CA ALA A 28 -7.05 19.11 -17.18
C ALA A 28 -7.97 18.39 -18.20
N SER A 29 -7.61 17.17 -18.61
CA SER A 29 -8.48 16.36 -19.49
C SER A 29 -9.81 15.99 -18.83
N PHE A 30 -9.80 15.69 -17.52
CA PHE A 30 -11.00 15.36 -16.77
C PHE A 30 -11.97 16.55 -16.75
N LYS A 31 -11.46 17.74 -16.43
CA LYS A 31 -12.21 19.01 -16.46
C LYS A 31 -12.75 19.34 -17.85
N ALA A 32 -11.93 19.19 -18.88
CA ALA A 32 -12.32 19.50 -20.26
C ALA A 32 -13.49 18.64 -20.76
N HIS A 33 -13.57 17.38 -20.33
CA HIS A 33 -14.63 16.45 -20.74
C HIS A 33 -15.81 16.40 -19.76
N HIS A 34 -15.77 17.20 -18.68
CA HIS A 34 -16.88 17.38 -17.73
C HIS A 34 -16.99 18.88 -17.37
N PRO A 35 -17.25 19.77 -18.35
CA PRO A 35 -17.20 21.22 -18.15
C PRO A 35 -18.21 21.74 -17.12
N ASP A 36 -19.33 21.03 -16.95
CA ASP A 36 -20.39 21.37 -15.97
C ASP A 36 -20.13 20.79 -14.56
N ALA A 37 -18.97 20.15 -14.37
CA ALA A 37 -18.56 19.58 -13.09
C ALA A 37 -17.55 20.47 -12.35
N THR A 38 -17.79 20.69 -11.06
CA THR A 38 -16.80 21.30 -10.18
C THR A 38 -15.81 20.22 -9.75
N HIS A 39 -14.61 20.23 -10.33
CA HIS A 39 -13.55 19.29 -9.97
C HIS A 39 -12.84 19.72 -8.67
N ARG A 40 -12.70 18.77 -7.74
CA ARG A 40 -11.95 18.92 -6.49
C ARG A 40 -10.92 17.79 -6.36
N LEU A 41 -9.68 18.17 -6.07
CA LEU A 41 -8.62 17.25 -5.65
C LEU A 41 -8.62 17.17 -4.12
N PHE A 42 -8.88 15.99 -3.58
CA PHE A 42 -8.86 15.73 -2.14
C PHE A 42 -7.50 15.17 -1.72
N ASP A 43 -6.84 15.84 -0.77
CA ASP A 43 -5.65 15.34 -0.10
C ASP A 43 -6.01 14.54 1.18
N GLN A 44 -5.01 13.96 1.83
CA GLN A 44 -5.23 13.16 3.05
C GLN A 44 -5.89 13.97 4.18
N ARG A 45 -5.54 15.26 4.34
CA ARG A 45 -6.12 16.12 5.37
C ARG A 45 -7.59 16.42 5.08
N GLY A 46 -7.90 16.78 3.84
CA GLY A 46 -9.26 17.03 3.36
C GLY A 46 -10.14 15.80 3.45
N ILE A 47 -9.61 14.60 3.17
CA ILE A 47 -10.35 13.34 3.34
C ILE A 47 -10.66 13.08 4.82
N ARG A 48 -9.67 13.23 5.71
CA ARG A 48 -9.89 13.03 7.16
C ARG A 48 -10.94 13.99 7.72
N ALA A 49 -10.87 15.27 7.35
CA ALA A 49 -11.87 16.26 7.75
C ALA A 49 -13.26 15.88 7.23
N PHE A 50 -13.36 15.58 5.94
CA PHE A 50 -14.61 15.13 5.31
C PHE A 50 -15.22 13.91 6.02
N LEU A 51 -14.43 12.87 6.28
CA LEU A 51 -14.93 11.65 6.92
C LEU A 51 -15.44 11.92 8.34
N ARG A 52 -14.74 12.75 9.13
CA ARG A 52 -15.16 13.12 10.49
C ARG A 52 -16.48 13.91 10.50
N GLU A 53 -16.71 14.74 9.49
CA GLU A 53 -17.89 15.59 9.39
C GLU A 53 -19.11 14.86 8.79
N ASN A 54 -18.90 13.88 7.91
CA ASN A 54 -19.96 13.34 7.04
C ASN A 54 -20.18 11.82 7.15
N THR A 55 -19.40 11.11 7.98
CA THR A 55 -19.53 9.64 8.09
C THR A 55 -19.55 9.17 9.53
N GLU A 56 -20.05 7.95 9.73
CA GLU A 56 -20.08 7.30 11.04
C GLU A 56 -18.66 7.09 11.62
N PRO A 57 -18.49 7.12 12.96
CA PRO A 57 -17.19 6.92 13.61
C PRO A 57 -16.46 5.64 13.18
N ASP A 58 -17.20 4.58 12.87
CA ASP A 58 -16.66 3.30 12.38
C ASP A 58 -15.94 3.44 11.02
N VAL A 59 -16.40 4.35 10.15
CA VAL A 59 -15.80 4.61 8.85
C VAL A 59 -14.49 5.38 9.03
N VAL A 60 -14.48 6.38 9.92
CA VAL A 60 -13.26 7.12 10.29
C VAL A 60 -12.23 6.16 10.90
N TRP A 61 -12.65 5.29 11.81
CA TRP A 61 -11.80 4.26 12.39
C TRP A 61 -11.23 3.33 11.31
N ALA A 62 -12.07 2.82 10.41
CA ALA A 62 -11.64 1.93 9.32
C ALA A 62 -10.61 2.62 8.41
N TYR A 63 -10.82 3.89 8.06
CA TYR A 63 -9.86 4.68 7.28
C TYR A 63 -8.48 4.73 7.95
N GLU A 64 -8.42 4.90 9.28
CA GLU A 64 -7.15 4.91 10.00
C GLU A 64 -6.52 3.52 10.17
N GLN A 65 -7.32 2.45 10.11
CA GLN A 65 -6.78 1.08 10.10
C GLN A 65 -6.09 0.73 8.79
N LEU A 66 -6.48 1.30 7.64
CA LEU A 66 -5.89 0.90 6.35
C LEU A 66 -4.47 1.47 6.20
N LEU A 67 -3.47 0.60 6.02
CA LEU A 67 -2.07 1.04 5.80
C LEU A 67 -1.81 1.46 4.35
N PRO A 68 -2.25 0.70 3.32
CA PRO A 68 -2.06 1.12 1.94
C PRO A 68 -2.88 2.37 1.58
N TYR A 69 -2.24 3.34 0.92
CA TYR A 69 -2.89 4.59 0.52
C TYR A 69 -3.93 4.37 -0.57
N ALA A 70 -3.73 3.36 -1.42
CA ALA A 70 -4.77 2.93 -2.35
C ALA A 70 -6.02 2.43 -1.63
N TYR A 71 -5.88 1.69 -0.52
CA TYR A 71 -7.03 1.20 0.25
C TYR A 71 -7.76 2.34 0.96
N ARG A 72 -7.02 3.30 1.51
CA ARG A 72 -7.60 4.55 2.02
C ARG A 72 -8.37 5.31 0.94
N ALA A 73 -7.81 5.42 -0.26
CA ALA A 73 -8.46 6.05 -1.40
C ALA A 73 -9.71 5.27 -1.87
N ASP A 74 -9.69 3.93 -1.79
CA ASP A 74 -10.84 3.08 -2.08
C ASP A 74 -12.02 3.39 -1.15
N LEU A 75 -11.79 3.47 0.17
CA LEU A 75 -12.85 3.85 1.11
C LEU A 75 -13.31 5.29 0.89
N ALA A 76 -12.36 6.22 0.78
CA ALA A 76 -12.66 7.65 0.65
C ALA A 76 -13.46 7.97 -0.61
N ARG A 77 -13.15 7.36 -1.77
CA ARG A 77 -13.92 7.61 -3.00
C ARG A 77 -15.36 7.13 -2.88
N LEU A 78 -15.59 5.99 -2.22
CA LEU A 78 -16.94 5.49 -2.01
C LEU A 78 -17.73 6.43 -1.09
N CYS A 79 -17.11 6.94 -0.02
CA CYS A 79 -17.75 7.91 0.88
C CYS A 79 -18.06 9.24 0.16
N LEU A 80 -17.11 9.77 -0.63
CA LEU A 80 -17.32 11.00 -1.42
C LEU A 80 -18.46 10.85 -2.43
N LEU A 81 -18.48 9.74 -3.17
CA LEU A 81 -19.55 9.45 -4.13
C LEU A 81 -20.89 9.20 -3.44
N HIS A 82 -20.90 8.57 -2.27
CA HIS A 82 -22.11 8.34 -1.48
C HIS A 82 -22.69 9.67 -0.97
N GLU A 83 -21.84 10.60 -0.51
CA GLU A 83 -22.30 11.91 -0.02
C GLU A 83 -22.76 12.81 -1.18
N PHE A 84 -21.93 12.96 -2.19
CA PHE A 84 -22.08 14.04 -3.17
C PHE A 84 -22.59 13.58 -4.54
N GLY A 85 -22.59 12.27 -4.82
CA GLY A 85 -22.73 11.76 -6.18
C GLY A 85 -21.66 12.32 -7.12
N GLY A 86 -21.92 12.30 -8.43
CA GLY A 86 -21.04 12.88 -9.43
C GLY A 86 -20.08 11.84 -10.02
N VAL A 87 -18.87 12.27 -10.39
CA VAL A 87 -17.85 11.44 -11.07
C VAL A 87 -16.55 11.43 -10.27
N TYR A 88 -16.03 10.25 -9.99
CA TYR A 88 -14.68 10.05 -9.48
C TYR A 88 -13.77 9.52 -10.59
N ALA A 89 -12.52 9.99 -10.63
CA ALA A 89 -11.48 9.39 -11.44
C ALA A 89 -10.10 9.42 -10.76
N ASP A 90 -9.33 8.33 -10.91
CA ASP A 90 -7.93 8.27 -10.47
C ASP A 90 -7.06 9.28 -11.23
N LEU A 91 -5.99 9.73 -10.58
CA LEU A 91 -5.02 10.68 -11.15
C LEU A 91 -4.27 10.15 -12.38
N SER A 92 -4.32 8.84 -12.64
CA SER A 92 -3.72 8.23 -13.83
C SER A 92 -4.61 8.26 -15.08
N VAL A 93 -5.83 8.79 -15.01
CA VAL A 93 -6.80 8.74 -16.11
C VAL A 93 -6.67 9.97 -17.00
N PHE A 94 -6.48 9.75 -18.30
CA PHE A 94 -6.64 10.79 -19.32
C PHE A 94 -7.94 10.57 -20.09
N PHE A 95 -8.82 11.56 -20.08
CA PHE A 95 -10.14 11.49 -20.72
C PHE A 95 -10.08 11.89 -22.21
N HIS A 96 -10.86 11.17 -23.03
CA HIS A 96 -11.16 11.47 -24.43
C HIS A 96 -12.65 11.77 -24.66
N ALA A 97 -13.51 11.39 -23.70
CA ALA A 97 -14.93 11.70 -23.72
C ALA A 97 -15.47 11.79 -22.28
N GLY A 98 -16.61 12.46 -22.11
CA GLY A 98 -17.29 12.54 -20.82
C GLY A 98 -17.89 11.19 -20.41
N TRP A 99 -17.87 10.90 -19.10
CA TRP A 99 -18.53 9.74 -18.50
C TRP A 99 -19.80 10.19 -17.77
N PRO A 100 -20.99 9.70 -18.18
CA PRO A 100 -22.25 10.27 -17.75
C PRO A 100 -22.59 9.93 -16.29
N VAL A 101 -23.35 10.82 -15.63
CA VAL A 101 -24.09 10.49 -14.40
C VAL A 101 -25.56 10.34 -14.80
N HIS A 102 -26.09 9.13 -14.69
CA HIS A 102 -27.50 8.86 -15.00
C HIS A 102 -28.35 8.87 -13.72
N PRO A 103 -29.56 9.47 -13.74
CA PRO A 103 -30.50 9.33 -12.65
C PRO A 103 -30.78 7.85 -12.36
N GLY A 104 -30.68 7.45 -11.09
CA GLY A 104 -30.99 6.09 -10.64
C GLY A 104 -30.00 5.00 -11.08
N LYS A 105 -28.89 5.35 -11.75
CA LYS A 105 -27.88 4.36 -12.15
C LYS A 105 -26.49 4.68 -11.62
N ILE A 106 -25.73 3.63 -11.35
CA ILE A 106 -24.29 3.70 -11.18
C ILE A 106 -23.61 3.29 -12.48
N ALA A 107 -22.61 4.06 -12.89
CA ALA A 107 -21.88 3.87 -14.13
C ALA A 107 -20.44 3.47 -13.82
N VAL A 108 -20.07 2.25 -14.21
CA VAL A 108 -18.81 1.58 -13.86
C VAL A 108 -18.28 0.81 -15.06
N PHE A 109 -17.02 0.38 -14.97
CA PHE A 109 -16.39 -0.45 -16.00
C PHE A 109 -16.17 -1.85 -15.46
N ARG A 110 -16.52 -2.89 -16.23
CA ARG A 110 -16.08 -4.26 -15.95
C ARG A 110 -14.56 -4.29 -15.97
N ASP A 111 -13.95 -4.84 -14.91
CA ASP A 111 -12.49 -4.97 -14.86
C ASP A 111 -12.02 -6.17 -15.71
N ARG A 112 -10.75 -6.15 -16.10
CA ARG A 112 -10.09 -7.24 -16.80
C ARG A 112 -9.47 -8.28 -15.86
N ALA A 113 -9.28 -7.95 -14.59
CA ALA A 113 -8.69 -8.88 -13.63
C ALA A 113 -9.61 -10.10 -13.44
N THR A 114 -9.03 -11.29 -13.26
CA THR A 114 -9.78 -12.56 -13.29
C THR A 114 -10.03 -13.16 -11.90
N VAL A 115 -9.91 -12.37 -10.84
CA VAL A 115 -10.04 -12.82 -9.45
C VAL A 115 -11.47 -13.29 -9.13
N ALA A 116 -12.48 -12.63 -9.71
CA ALA A 116 -13.89 -12.95 -9.53
C ALA A 116 -14.71 -12.51 -10.75
N PRO A 117 -15.85 -13.16 -11.06
CA PRO A 117 -16.65 -12.83 -12.25
C PRO A 117 -17.38 -11.48 -12.15
N TRP A 118 -17.60 -10.95 -10.94
CA TRP A 118 -18.32 -9.69 -10.67
C TRP A 118 -17.40 -8.47 -10.57
N ILE A 119 -16.11 -8.61 -10.88
CA ILE A 119 -15.14 -7.55 -10.67
C ILE A 119 -15.40 -6.33 -11.56
N VAL A 120 -15.38 -5.15 -10.95
CA VAL A 120 -15.56 -3.86 -11.62
C VAL A 120 -14.40 -2.95 -11.26
N SER A 121 -13.91 -2.20 -12.24
CA SER A 121 -12.90 -1.19 -12.01
C SER A 121 -13.46 -0.09 -11.11
N ASN A 122 -12.65 0.33 -10.15
CA ASN A 122 -12.93 1.47 -9.29
C ASN A 122 -12.12 2.73 -9.68
N THR A 123 -11.53 2.73 -10.88
CA THR A 123 -10.71 3.82 -11.41
C THR A 123 -11.52 4.99 -11.95
N ILE A 124 -12.69 4.73 -12.54
CA ILE A 124 -13.68 5.73 -12.96
C ILE A 124 -15.05 5.23 -12.49
N ILE A 125 -15.76 6.04 -11.72
CA ILE A 125 -17.09 5.71 -11.21
C ILE A 125 -17.95 6.96 -11.29
N SER A 126 -19.18 6.86 -11.76
CA SER A 126 -20.15 7.93 -11.63
C SER A 126 -21.50 7.43 -11.13
N THR A 127 -22.19 8.23 -10.33
CA THR A 127 -23.37 7.78 -9.59
C THR A 127 -24.17 8.97 -9.03
N PRO A 128 -25.50 8.86 -8.83
CA PRO A 128 -26.20 9.78 -7.95
C PRO A 128 -25.74 9.62 -6.49
N ALA A 129 -25.97 10.66 -5.68
CA ALA A 129 -25.72 10.58 -4.24
C ALA A 129 -26.59 9.48 -3.59
N ARG A 130 -26.12 8.95 -2.46
CA ARG A 130 -26.80 7.94 -1.64
C ARG A 130 -27.17 6.65 -2.37
N PHE A 131 -26.41 6.28 -3.41
CA PHE A 131 -26.66 5.03 -4.13
C PHE A 131 -26.41 3.81 -3.22
N PRO A 132 -27.39 2.88 -3.03
CA PRO A 132 -27.34 1.85 -1.98
C PRO A 132 -26.10 0.95 -2.00
N ALA A 133 -25.63 0.58 -3.19
CA ALA A 133 -24.46 -0.30 -3.30
C ALA A 133 -23.15 0.35 -2.79
N LEU A 134 -23.07 1.69 -2.74
CA LEU A 134 -21.93 2.38 -2.13
C LEU A 134 -21.93 2.21 -0.61
N GLU A 135 -23.10 2.35 0.02
CA GLU A 135 -23.25 2.14 1.47
C GLU A 135 -22.90 0.70 1.85
N ALA A 136 -23.36 -0.27 1.05
CA ALA A 136 -22.98 -1.67 1.22
C ALA A 136 -21.46 -1.89 1.12
N ALA A 137 -20.82 -1.32 0.09
CA ALA A 137 -19.37 -1.41 -0.09
C ALA A 137 -18.60 -0.79 1.09
N ILE A 138 -19.02 0.38 1.57
CA ILE A 138 -18.41 1.05 2.74
C ILE A 138 -18.51 0.14 3.98
N ARG A 139 -19.69 -0.43 4.26
CA ARG A 139 -19.89 -1.36 5.39
C ARG A 139 -19.04 -2.63 5.27
N MET A 140 -18.88 -3.16 4.07
CA MET A 140 -18.01 -4.31 3.82
C MET A 140 -16.54 -3.99 4.10
N ILE A 141 -16.06 -2.80 3.70
CA ILE A 141 -14.69 -2.34 4.03
C ILE A 141 -14.50 -2.24 5.55
N VAL A 142 -15.45 -1.64 6.27
CA VAL A 142 -15.41 -1.56 7.74
C VAL A 142 -15.33 -2.97 8.35
N ALA A 143 -16.14 -3.91 7.86
CA ALA A 143 -16.11 -5.30 8.31
C ALA A 143 -14.77 -6.00 8.02
N HIS A 144 -14.14 -5.72 6.87
CA HIS A 144 -12.81 -6.23 6.56
C HIS A 144 -11.73 -5.65 7.46
N CYS A 145 -11.83 -4.37 7.83
CA CYS A 145 -10.93 -3.77 8.82
C CYS A 145 -11.07 -4.45 10.19
N ARG A 146 -12.30 -4.72 10.65
CA ARG A 146 -12.56 -5.44 11.92
C ARG A 146 -12.01 -6.87 11.93
N THR A 147 -12.05 -7.55 10.79
CA THR A 147 -11.63 -8.95 10.67
C THR A 147 -10.22 -9.12 10.12
N ARG A 148 -9.54 -8.02 9.76
CA ARG A 148 -8.25 -7.99 9.06
C ARG A 148 -8.24 -8.88 7.80
N TYR A 149 -9.35 -8.86 7.05
CA TYR A 149 -9.54 -9.72 5.88
C TYR A 149 -8.64 -9.32 4.70
N ARG A 150 -7.93 -10.28 4.10
CA ARG A 150 -7.05 -10.03 2.94
C ARG A 150 -7.60 -10.57 1.62
N GLY A 151 -8.29 -11.71 1.67
CA GLY A 151 -8.78 -12.39 0.48
C GLY A 151 -7.66 -13.05 -0.34
N ALA A 152 -7.98 -13.37 -1.60
CA ALA A 152 -7.07 -14.09 -2.50
C ALA A 152 -6.11 -13.19 -3.27
N SER A 153 -6.38 -11.88 -3.31
CA SER A 153 -5.57 -10.91 -4.05
C SER A 153 -5.58 -9.54 -3.36
N PRO A 154 -4.62 -8.66 -3.67
CA PRO A 154 -4.60 -7.29 -3.15
C PRO A 154 -5.80 -6.43 -3.56
N LEU A 155 -6.67 -6.92 -4.46
CA LEU A 155 -7.89 -6.24 -4.89
C LEU A 155 -9.11 -6.59 -4.04
N CYS A 156 -9.00 -7.57 -3.14
CA CYS A 156 -10.07 -8.07 -2.28
C CYS A 156 -10.41 -7.19 -1.06
N PRO A 157 -9.44 -6.56 -0.35
CA PRO A 157 -9.75 -5.88 0.92
C PRO A 157 -10.69 -4.69 0.78
N THR A 158 -10.45 -3.83 -0.21
CA THR A 158 -11.18 -2.57 -0.42
C THR A 158 -11.45 -2.26 -1.89
N GLY A 159 -10.81 -3.02 -2.78
CA GLY A 159 -10.67 -2.67 -4.18
C GLY A 159 -11.78 -3.21 -5.10
N PRO A 160 -11.46 -3.36 -6.41
CA PRO A 160 -12.38 -3.81 -7.46
C PRO A 160 -13.22 -5.05 -7.14
N VAL A 161 -12.65 -6.03 -6.43
CA VAL A 161 -13.35 -7.30 -6.13
C VAL A 161 -14.46 -7.07 -5.10
N LEU A 162 -14.19 -6.26 -4.07
CA LEU A 162 -15.17 -5.92 -3.06
C LEU A 162 -16.26 -5.03 -3.64
N PHE A 163 -15.86 -3.99 -4.37
CA PHE A 163 -16.81 -3.05 -4.94
C PHE A 163 -17.74 -3.76 -5.92
N GLY A 164 -17.19 -4.62 -6.79
CA GLY A 164 -17.97 -5.45 -7.69
C GLY A 164 -18.93 -6.40 -6.97
N LYS A 165 -18.49 -6.98 -5.85
CA LYS A 165 -19.37 -7.81 -4.99
C LYS A 165 -20.53 -7.00 -4.42
N ALA A 166 -20.28 -5.77 -3.98
CA ALA A 166 -21.33 -4.89 -3.47
C ALA A 166 -22.36 -4.55 -4.56
N LEU A 167 -21.91 -4.25 -5.79
CA LEU A 167 -22.82 -4.04 -6.93
C LEU A 167 -23.64 -5.30 -7.22
N ALA A 168 -22.98 -6.47 -7.30
CA ALA A 168 -23.65 -7.72 -7.62
C ALA A 168 -24.72 -8.15 -6.58
N LEU A 169 -24.58 -7.68 -5.32
CA LEU A 169 -25.54 -7.97 -4.26
C LEU A 169 -26.66 -6.94 -4.12
N HIS A 170 -26.49 -5.73 -4.66
CA HIS A 170 -27.33 -4.57 -4.36
C HIS A 170 -27.83 -3.78 -5.57
N CYS A 171 -27.49 -4.20 -6.79
CA CYS A 171 -27.95 -3.56 -8.02
C CYS A 171 -28.70 -4.56 -8.90
N GLU A 172 -29.81 -4.12 -9.46
CA GLU A 172 -30.40 -4.73 -10.64
C GLU A 172 -29.66 -4.29 -11.91
N PRO A 173 -29.69 -5.10 -13.00
CA PRO A 173 -28.97 -4.77 -14.23
C PRO A 173 -29.36 -3.42 -14.85
N ASP A 174 -30.62 -2.98 -14.74
CA ASP A 174 -31.10 -1.70 -15.27
C ASP A 174 -30.59 -0.48 -14.49
N GLN A 175 -30.12 -0.69 -13.26
CA GLN A 175 -29.47 0.31 -12.40
C GLN A 175 -27.97 0.47 -12.71
N ILE A 176 -27.43 -0.24 -13.70
CA ILE A 176 -26.01 -0.19 -14.07
C ILE A 176 -25.86 0.36 -15.50
N HIS A 177 -25.04 1.38 -15.66
CA HIS A 177 -24.48 1.76 -16.98
C HIS A 177 -23.08 1.16 -17.08
N LEU A 178 -22.88 0.25 -18.01
CA LEU A 178 -21.67 -0.58 -18.05
C LEU A 178 -20.70 -0.07 -19.13
N GLY A 179 -19.44 0.09 -18.74
CA GLY A 179 -18.30 0.12 -19.64
C GLY A 179 -17.42 -1.11 -19.48
N GLU A 180 -16.34 -1.19 -20.25
CA GLU A 180 -15.34 -2.24 -20.17
C GLU A 180 -13.92 -1.65 -20.10
N VAL A 181 -13.08 -2.24 -19.24
CA VAL A 181 -11.64 -2.01 -19.27
C VAL A 181 -11.00 -2.99 -20.25
N ALA A 182 -10.41 -2.48 -21.33
CA ALA A 182 -9.68 -3.29 -22.30
C ALA A 182 -8.17 -3.03 -22.21
N ASN A 183 -7.36 -4.09 -22.36
CA ASN A 183 -5.92 -3.95 -22.53
C ASN A 183 -5.58 -3.95 -24.02
N VAL A 184 -5.08 -2.83 -24.54
CA VAL A 184 -4.78 -2.68 -25.98
C VAL A 184 -3.33 -3.00 -26.33
N SER A 185 -2.46 -3.20 -25.34
CA SER A 185 -1.12 -3.74 -25.59
C SER A 185 -1.25 -5.25 -25.83
N GLY A 186 -1.03 -5.67 -27.08
CA GLY A 186 -1.02 -7.09 -27.46
C GLY A 186 0.10 -7.94 -26.85
N ARG A 187 0.74 -7.49 -25.77
CA ARG A 187 1.79 -8.22 -25.02
C ARG A 187 1.45 -8.19 -23.52
N ASN A 188 1.44 -9.35 -22.89
CA ASN A 188 1.09 -9.56 -21.48
C ASN A 188 1.96 -8.80 -20.46
N THR A 189 3.07 -8.18 -20.88
CA THR A 189 4.04 -7.52 -20.00
C THR A 189 3.92 -6.00 -19.91
N ALA A 190 3.10 -5.38 -20.76
CA ALA A 190 2.79 -3.95 -20.69
C ALA A 190 1.28 -3.79 -20.55
N GLU A 191 0.82 -2.92 -19.65
CA GLU A 191 -0.60 -2.62 -19.50
C GLU A 191 -0.92 -1.26 -20.14
N ALA A 192 -1.55 -1.28 -21.31
CA ALA A 192 -2.15 -0.11 -21.94
C ALA A 192 -3.67 -0.22 -21.79
N LEU A 193 -4.18 0.28 -20.66
CA LEU A 193 -5.60 0.13 -20.34
C LEU A 193 -6.41 1.29 -20.90
N VAL A 194 -7.50 0.94 -21.57
CA VAL A 194 -8.52 1.87 -22.05
C VAL A 194 -9.86 1.59 -21.40
N PHE A 195 -10.67 2.62 -21.27
CA PHE A 195 -12.02 2.58 -20.73
C PHE A 195 -12.98 2.85 -21.88
N VAL A 196 -13.82 1.87 -22.21
CA VAL A 196 -14.74 1.91 -23.35
C VAL A 196 -16.17 1.83 -22.82
N ASP A 197 -17.06 2.66 -23.33
CA ASP A 197 -18.50 2.54 -23.03
C ASP A 197 -19.06 1.31 -23.75
N ALA A 198 -19.69 0.37 -23.02
CA ALA A 198 -20.15 -0.88 -23.61
C ALA A 198 -21.43 -0.70 -24.44
N THR A 199 -22.09 0.46 -24.34
CA THR A 199 -23.35 0.73 -25.06
C THR A 199 -23.12 1.16 -26.50
N ASP A 200 -22.04 1.91 -26.77
CA ASP A 200 -21.74 2.47 -28.10
C ASP A 200 -20.29 2.19 -28.58
N GLY A 201 -19.45 1.57 -27.75
CA GLY A 201 -18.05 1.25 -28.08
C GLY A 201 -17.12 2.47 -28.05
N ARG A 202 -17.57 3.62 -27.54
CA ARG A 202 -16.80 4.85 -27.51
C ARG A 202 -15.66 4.78 -26.50
N LEU A 203 -14.47 5.22 -26.91
CA LEU A 203 -13.33 5.41 -26.00
C LEU A 203 -13.62 6.58 -25.03
N VAL A 204 -13.75 6.27 -23.75
CA VAL A 204 -13.97 7.25 -22.68
C VAL A 204 -12.65 7.84 -22.20
N ALA A 205 -11.68 6.98 -21.91
CA ALA A 205 -10.42 7.37 -21.32
C ALA A 205 -9.34 6.30 -21.48
N TYR A 206 -8.10 6.61 -21.13
CA TYR A 206 -7.02 5.64 -20.99
C TYR A 206 -6.17 5.89 -19.74
N ARG A 207 -5.52 4.83 -19.26
CA ARG A 207 -4.63 4.88 -18.10
C ARG A 207 -3.22 5.26 -18.55
N THR A 208 -2.69 6.32 -17.96
CA THR A 208 -1.37 6.91 -18.27
C THR A 208 -0.21 6.29 -17.47
N LYS A 209 -0.46 5.16 -16.81
CA LYS A 209 0.53 4.39 -16.06
C LYS A 209 0.37 2.89 -16.37
N SER A 210 1.46 2.16 -16.30
CA SER A 210 1.55 0.72 -16.53
C SER A 210 1.61 -0.07 -15.21
N MET A 211 2.03 0.56 -14.10
CA MET A 211 2.23 -0.09 -12.82
C MET A 211 1.34 0.45 -11.67
N ALA A 212 1.30 -0.31 -10.57
CA ALA A 212 0.72 0.13 -9.31
C ALA A 212 1.51 1.29 -8.67
N GLY A 213 0.87 2.04 -7.77
CA GLY A 213 1.46 3.24 -7.15
C GLY A 213 1.41 4.49 -8.03
N LEU A 214 2.13 5.53 -7.62
CA LEU A 214 2.11 6.87 -8.26
C LEU A 214 3.47 7.30 -8.83
N ARG A 215 4.50 6.44 -8.77
CA ARG A 215 5.86 6.74 -9.23
C ARG A 215 5.94 7.14 -10.70
N GLU A 216 5.26 6.41 -11.59
CA GLU A 216 5.20 6.73 -13.03
C GLU A 216 4.47 8.05 -13.32
N LEU A 217 3.70 8.58 -12.36
CA LEU A 217 3.07 9.89 -12.48
C LEU A 217 3.95 11.03 -11.93
N GLY A 218 5.17 10.73 -11.46
CA GLY A 218 6.12 11.72 -10.95
C GLY A 218 6.14 11.89 -9.43
N LEU A 219 5.46 11.02 -8.66
CA LEU A 219 5.49 11.03 -7.20
C LEU A 219 6.41 9.92 -6.67
N GLN A 220 7.63 10.27 -6.27
CA GLN A 220 8.63 9.31 -5.80
C GLN A 220 8.59 9.08 -4.28
N ASP A 221 8.35 10.15 -3.52
CA ASP A 221 8.40 10.17 -2.06
C ASP A 221 7.02 10.31 -1.43
N GLY A 222 6.88 9.79 -0.20
CA GLY A 222 5.64 9.90 0.60
C GLY A 222 4.44 9.19 -0.03
N VAL A 223 4.66 8.29 -0.98
CA VAL A 223 3.63 7.44 -1.57
C VAL A 223 3.96 5.98 -1.33
N ASN A 224 2.93 5.14 -1.29
CA ASN A 224 3.10 3.72 -0.99
C ASN A 224 2.51 2.82 -2.07
N ASN A 225 2.90 1.54 -2.03
CA ASN A 225 2.47 0.55 -3.00
C ASN A 225 1.68 -0.54 -2.29
N TYR A 226 0.38 -0.58 -2.55
CA TYR A 226 -0.52 -1.52 -1.89
C TYR A 226 -0.16 -2.99 -2.16
N ASN A 227 0.47 -3.33 -3.30
CA ASN A 227 0.92 -4.70 -3.56
C ASN A 227 2.03 -5.11 -2.58
N GLU A 228 3.00 -4.21 -2.32
CA GLU A 228 4.11 -4.50 -1.41
C GLU A 228 3.60 -4.69 0.03
N PHE A 229 2.72 -3.79 0.47
CA PHE A 229 2.07 -3.92 1.79
C PHE A 229 1.22 -5.19 1.90
N TYR A 230 0.43 -5.52 0.87
CA TYR A 230 -0.37 -6.75 0.86
C TYR A 230 0.49 -8.01 0.95
N HIS A 231 1.55 -8.11 0.14
CA HIS A 231 2.46 -9.26 0.15
C HIS A 231 3.31 -9.35 1.42
N ALA A 232 3.57 -8.21 2.08
CA ALA A 232 4.17 -8.17 3.42
C ALA A 232 3.18 -8.49 4.55
N GLY A 233 1.90 -8.72 4.25
CA GLY A 233 0.86 -8.97 5.25
C GLY A 233 0.48 -7.73 6.07
N LEU A 234 0.70 -6.52 5.55
CA LEU A 234 0.51 -5.23 6.21
C LEU A 234 -0.65 -4.44 5.58
N SER A 235 -1.85 -4.99 5.60
CA SER A 235 -3.03 -4.28 5.08
C SER A 235 -3.66 -3.37 6.14
N TYR A 236 -3.50 -3.72 7.41
CA TYR A 236 -4.18 -3.09 8.55
C TYR A 236 -3.19 -2.66 9.64
N ALA A 237 -3.47 -1.57 10.34
CA ALA A 237 -2.65 -1.09 11.45
C ALA A 237 -2.53 -2.14 12.57
N GLY A 238 -3.62 -2.88 12.83
CA GLY A 238 -3.63 -4.03 13.73
C GLY A 238 -2.85 -5.26 13.25
N ASP A 239 -2.16 -5.20 12.10
CA ASP A 239 -1.19 -6.23 11.69
C ASP A 239 0.13 -6.12 12.46
N PHE A 240 0.39 -4.97 13.09
CA PHE A 240 1.48 -4.83 14.04
C PHE A 240 1.11 -5.41 15.42
N PRO A 241 2.08 -6.01 16.15
CA PRO A 241 3.47 -6.21 15.74
C PRO A 241 3.63 -7.33 14.69
N VAL A 242 4.52 -7.13 13.73
CA VAL A 242 4.87 -8.16 12.74
C VAL A 242 6.00 -9.00 13.29
N THR A 243 5.83 -10.33 13.28
CA THR A 243 6.88 -11.28 13.66
C THR A 243 7.34 -12.04 12.41
N LEU A 244 8.61 -11.87 12.05
CA LEU A 244 9.28 -12.55 10.96
C LEU A 244 10.18 -13.63 11.55
N GLY A 245 9.72 -14.88 11.54
CA GLY A 245 10.54 -16.02 11.94
C GLY A 245 11.69 -16.28 10.97
N ALA A 246 12.63 -17.13 11.38
CA ALA A 246 13.79 -17.52 10.57
C ALA A 246 13.43 -18.02 9.16
N ASP A 247 12.32 -18.75 9.00
CA ASP A 247 11.85 -19.23 7.70
C ASP A 247 11.41 -18.08 6.77
N ALA A 248 10.72 -17.08 7.32
CA ALA A 248 10.32 -15.89 6.58
C ALA A 248 11.54 -15.06 6.19
N LEU A 249 12.51 -14.88 7.09
CA LEU A 249 13.78 -14.21 6.81
C LEU A 249 14.60 -14.93 5.73
N GLN A 250 14.63 -16.26 5.73
CA GLN A 250 15.28 -17.07 4.68
C GLN A 250 14.55 -16.92 3.34
N ARG A 251 13.21 -16.98 3.34
CA ARG A 251 12.39 -17.04 2.12
C ARG A 251 12.26 -15.68 1.42
N HIS A 252 12.17 -14.61 2.20
CA HIS A 252 11.88 -13.27 1.69
C HIS A 252 13.05 -12.30 1.82
N GLY A 253 14.05 -12.61 2.65
CA GLY A 253 15.29 -11.86 2.76
C GLY A 253 16.41 -12.46 1.91
N ARG A 254 17.51 -11.71 1.77
CA ARG A 254 18.79 -12.22 1.27
C ARG A 254 19.63 -12.61 2.48
N SER A 255 19.86 -13.89 2.68
CA SER A 255 20.61 -14.41 3.83
C SER A 255 21.73 -15.36 3.40
N VAL A 256 22.87 -15.27 4.10
CA VAL A 256 23.98 -16.23 4.00
C VAL A 256 23.87 -17.38 5.02
N CYS A 257 22.81 -17.38 5.83
CA CYS A 257 22.57 -18.38 6.88
C CYS A 257 21.82 -19.59 6.32
N SER A 258 21.96 -20.75 6.98
CA SER A 258 21.13 -21.94 6.75
C SER A 258 19.96 -22.01 7.73
N LEU A 259 18.78 -22.46 7.28
CA LEU A 259 17.63 -22.71 8.16
C LEU A 259 17.79 -24.08 8.82
N GLU A 260 17.91 -24.12 10.14
CA GLU A 260 18.04 -25.36 10.91
C GLU A 260 17.15 -25.33 12.13
N ARG A 261 16.21 -26.29 12.23
CA ARG A 261 15.30 -26.44 13.37
C ARG A 261 14.55 -25.14 13.72
N GLY A 262 14.16 -24.35 12.71
CA GLY A 262 13.41 -23.11 12.89
C GLY A 262 14.26 -21.87 13.22
N GLU A 263 15.58 -21.95 13.09
CA GLU A 263 16.52 -20.84 13.34
C GLU A 263 17.43 -20.64 12.13
N LEU A 264 17.79 -19.38 11.83
CA LEU A 264 18.83 -19.07 10.86
C LEU A 264 20.19 -19.24 11.54
N VAL A 265 21.04 -20.08 10.97
CA VAL A 265 22.34 -20.44 11.51
C VAL A 265 23.44 -19.89 10.60
N TYR A 266 24.27 -19.03 11.15
CA TYR A 266 25.51 -18.60 10.50
C TYR A 266 26.68 -19.37 11.10
N ARG A 267 27.57 -19.86 10.24
CA ARG A 267 28.86 -20.46 10.62
C ARG A 267 29.95 -19.71 9.85
N GLY A 268 30.72 -18.89 10.55
CA GLY A 268 31.87 -18.20 9.98
C GLY A 268 33.02 -19.18 9.74
N ASP A 269 33.64 -19.11 8.56
CA ASP A 269 34.83 -19.89 8.24
C ASP A 269 36.04 -19.38 9.04
N ALA A 270 36.93 -20.27 9.46
CA ALA A 270 38.14 -19.95 10.22
C ALA A 270 39.21 -19.22 9.40
N THR A 271 39.11 -19.17 8.07
CA THR A 271 40.17 -18.71 7.15
C THR A 271 40.10 -17.25 6.66
N ALA A 272 38.94 -16.58 6.76
CA ALA A 272 38.81 -15.14 6.49
C ALA A 272 39.63 -14.25 7.47
N GLY A 273 39.85 -12.97 7.17
CA GLY A 273 40.55 -12.06 8.10
C GLY A 273 39.70 -11.65 9.30
N ALA A 274 40.32 -11.22 10.41
CA ALA A 274 39.66 -10.83 11.67
C ALA A 274 38.85 -9.50 11.64
N ALA A 275 38.61 -8.92 10.46
CA ALA A 275 38.08 -7.55 10.34
C ALA A 275 36.96 -7.37 9.30
N GLN A 276 36.32 -8.46 8.84
CA GLN A 276 35.28 -8.35 7.81
C GLN A 276 33.88 -8.42 8.42
N GLU A 277 33.13 -7.33 8.27
CA GLU A 277 31.70 -7.27 8.58
C GLU A 277 30.93 -8.17 7.60
N VAL A 278 30.10 -9.06 8.12
CA VAL A 278 29.32 -10.01 7.31
C VAL A 278 27.82 -9.71 7.44
N ALA A 279 27.17 -9.46 6.31
CA ALA A 279 25.72 -9.33 6.26
C ALA A 279 25.06 -10.71 6.37
N LEU A 280 24.47 -11.01 7.53
CA LEU A 280 23.83 -12.29 7.83
C LEU A 280 22.48 -12.43 7.12
N CYS A 281 21.70 -11.35 7.15
CA CYS A 281 20.38 -11.27 6.54
C CYS A 281 20.06 -9.82 6.19
N LEU A 282 19.50 -9.60 5.00
CA LEU A 282 18.95 -8.34 4.53
C LEU A 282 17.49 -8.58 4.15
N MET A 283 16.56 -8.04 4.95
CA MET A 283 15.12 -8.22 4.79
C MET A 283 14.48 -6.93 4.27
N PRO A 284 14.01 -6.89 3.00
CA PRO A 284 13.19 -5.78 2.51
C PRO A 284 11.87 -5.71 3.29
N PHE A 285 11.48 -4.52 3.72
CA PHE A 285 10.24 -4.32 4.47
C PHE A 285 9.64 -2.94 4.18
N PRO A 286 8.36 -2.83 3.78
CA PRO A 286 7.72 -1.55 3.57
C PRO A 286 7.31 -0.92 4.92
N PHE A 287 7.58 0.36 5.10
CA PHE A 287 7.19 1.13 6.29
C PHE A 287 6.25 2.25 5.90
N ALA A 288 5.10 2.35 6.55
CA ALA A 288 4.29 3.58 6.51
C ALA A 288 4.97 4.68 7.34
N ALA A 289 4.50 5.91 7.23
CA ALA A 289 4.94 6.98 8.12
C ALA A 289 4.64 6.63 9.60
N GLY A 290 5.56 6.97 10.50
CA GLY A 290 5.43 6.79 11.94
C GLY A 290 6.69 6.27 12.62
N ALA A 291 6.60 6.05 13.94
CA ALA A 291 7.70 5.53 14.74
C ALA A 291 7.62 4.00 14.91
N TYR A 292 8.77 3.35 14.89
CA TYR A 292 8.89 1.90 14.94
C TYR A 292 9.99 1.44 15.90
N ARG A 293 9.81 0.23 16.42
CA ARG A 293 10.84 -0.53 17.13
C ARG A 293 11.06 -1.87 16.43
N VAL A 294 12.27 -2.12 15.99
CA VAL A 294 12.70 -3.40 15.41
C VAL A 294 13.50 -4.16 16.45
N LEU A 295 13.10 -5.39 16.73
CA LEU A 295 13.69 -6.28 17.71
C LEU A 295 14.28 -7.49 16.98
N LEU A 296 15.55 -7.77 17.22
CA LEU A 296 16.23 -8.99 16.79
C LEU A 296 16.29 -9.96 17.97
N ASP A 297 15.80 -11.18 17.78
CA ASP A 297 15.88 -12.27 18.76
C ASP A 297 16.91 -13.30 18.31
N LEU A 298 17.94 -13.49 19.13
CA LEU A 298 19.02 -14.45 18.93
C LEU A 298 18.86 -15.59 19.91
N ALA A 299 18.80 -16.82 19.38
CA ALA A 299 18.86 -18.02 20.19
C ALA A 299 20.26 -18.24 20.78
N GLN A 300 21.30 -17.87 20.04
CA GLN A 300 22.69 -18.04 20.47
C GLN A 300 23.59 -17.01 19.80
N ALA A 301 24.38 -16.32 20.62
CA ALA A 301 25.57 -15.57 20.22
C ALA A 301 26.78 -15.98 21.08
N PRO A 302 27.99 -16.08 20.50
CA PRO A 302 29.20 -16.36 21.26
C PRO A 302 29.72 -15.10 21.97
N PRO A 303 30.52 -15.24 23.03
CA PRO A 303 31.18 -14.12 23.69
C PRO A 303 32.07 -13.35 22.69
N GLY A 304 32.10 -12.03 22.80
CA GLY A 304 32.88 -11.15 21.93
C GLY A 304 32.27 -10.91 20.54
N ALA A 305 31.13 -11.53 20.20
CA ALA A 305 30.43 -11.20 18.97
C ALA A 305 29.94 -9.76 19.00
N VAL A 306 30.17 -9.03 17.91
CA VAL A 306 29.61 -7.69 17.70
C VAL A 306 28.54 -7.82 16.63
N LEU A 307 27.32 -7.41 16.97
CA LEU A 307 26.14 -7.54 16.13
C LEU A 307 25.55 -6.18 15.87
N THR A 308 25.28 -5.88 14.61
CA THR A 308 24.63 -4.64 14.20
C THR A 308 23.26 -4.95 13.62
N LEU A 309 22.22 -4.35 14.20
CA LEU A 309 20.89 -4.30 13.59
C LEU A 309 20.71 -2.91 12.99
N PHE A 310 20.39 -2.84 11.70
CA PHE A 310 20.26 -1.57 11.00
C PHE A 310 19.06 -1.53 10.06
N ALA A 311 18.63 -0.32 9.72
CA ALA A 311 17.71 -0.02 8.65
C ALA A 311 18.40 0.90 7.65
N ALA A 312 18.30 0.60 6.35
CA ALA A 312 18.92 1.40 5.29
C ALA A 312 18.02 1.50 4.06
N ALA A 313 18.22 2.56 3.28
CA ALA A 313 17.64 2.74 1.96
C ALA A 313 18.24 1.72 0.96
N ASN A 314 17.39 0.92 0.36
CA ASN A 314 17.73 -0.04 -0.68
C ASN A 314 18.17 0.71 -1.95
N GLY A 315 19.31 0.33 -2.51
CA GLY A 315 19.91 0.98 -3.69
C GLY A 315 20.96 2.04 -3.34
N THR A 316 20.67 3.00 -2.46
CA THR A 316 21.67 4.02 -2.06
C THR A 316 22.56 3.59 -0.91
N GLY A 317 22.10 2.64 -0.07
CA GLY A 317 22.81 2.21 1.13
C GLY A 317 22.79 3.23 2.27
N GLN A 318 22.04 4.33 2.13
CA GLN A 318 21.93 5.34 3.18
C GLN A 318 21.35 4.71 4.46
N VAL A 319 22.13 4.73 5.54
CA VAL A 319 21.70 4.22 6.84
C VAL A 319 20.66 5.19 7.43
N LEU A 320 19.51 4.63 7.81
CA LEU A 320 18.41 5.36 8.44
C LEU A 320 18.49 5.28 9.95
N ALA A 321 18.82 4.10 10.47
CA ALA A 321 19.11 3.88 11.88
C ALA A 321 19.99 2.64 12.04
N ARG A 322 20.77 2.59 13.11
CA ARG A 322 21.54 1.40 13.50
C ARG A 322 21.70 1.31 15.01
N THR A 323 21.86 0.09 15.49
CA THR A 323 22.17 -0.22 16.89
C THR A 323 23.19 -1.36 16.90
N VAL A 324 24.05 -1.38 17.92
CA VAL A 324 25.15 -2.34 18.02
C VAL A 324 25.08 -3.02 19.39
N LEU A 325 25.24 -4.34 19.41
CA LEU A 325 25.41 -5.15 20.61
C LEU A 325 26.80 -5.76 20.60
N ARG A 326 27.54 -5.60 21.69
CA ARG A 326 28.70 -6.45 21.99
C ARG A 326 28.26 -7.49 23.01
N GLN A 327 28.38 -8.76 22.65
CA GLN A 327 27.92 -9.87 23.48
C GLN A 327 29.00 -10.25 24.49
N ASP A 328 28.73 -10.09 25.79
CA ASP A 328 29.72 -10.40 26.83
C ASP A 328 29.82 -11.90 27.15
N GLY A 329 28.71 -12.63 27.07
CA GLY A 329 28.62 -14.05 27.43
C GLY A 329 27.97 -14.91 26.33
N ALA A 330 28.26 -16.21 26.35
CA ALA A 330 27.62 -17.13 25.41
C ALA A 330 26.15 -17.30 25.80
N GLY A 331 25.23 -17.11 24.86
CA GLY A 331 23.82 -17.38 25.11
C GLY A 331 22.85 -16.61 24.21
N PRO A 332 21.55 -16.61 24.57
CA PRO A 332 20.56 -15.81 23.86
C PRO A 332 20.80 -14.33 24.07
N ALA A 333 20.36 -13.52 23.11
CA ALA A 333 20.50 -12.08 23.14
C ALA A 333 19.35 -11.42 22.38
N ALA A 334 19.05 -10.17 22.73
CA ALA A 334 18.09 -9.35 22.00
C ALA A 334 18.71 -7.99 21.70
N LEU A 335 18.41 -7.47 20.51
CA LEU A 335 18.88 -6.16 20.08
C LEU A 335 17.71 -5.34 19.54
N ALA A 336 17.62 -4.08 19.96
CA ALA A 336 16.50 -3.20 19.65
C ALA A 336 16.97 -1.95 18.90
N LEU A 337 16.33 -1.68 17.77
CA LEU A 337 16.53 -0.50 16.93
C LEU A 337 15.27 0.36 16.94
N THR A 338 15.39 1.62 17.35
CA THR A 338 14.33 2.62 17.14
C THR A 338 14.48 3.21 15.75
N LEU A 339 13.37 3.32 15.02
CA LEU A 339 13.34 3.80 13.65
C LEU A 339 12.18 4.78 13.47
N ASP A 340 12.49 6.02 13.13
CA ASP A 340 11.49 7.03 12.78
C ASP A 340 11.35 7.15 11.26
N MET A 341 10.12 7.05 10.75
CA MET A 341 9.80 7.15 9.33
C MET A 341 8.97 8.42 9.10
N PRO A 342 9.59 9.54 8.71
CA PRO A 342 8.87 10.80 8.49
C PRO A 342 7.89 10.74 7.31
N GLY A 343 8.06 9.74 6.44
CA GLY A 343 7.15 9.42 5.35
C GLY A 343 7.23 7.95 5.01
N THR A 344 6.24 7.46 4.28
CA THR A 344 6.18 6.09 3.81
C THR A 344 7.34 5.78 2.88
N ARG A 345 7.95 4.62 3.10
CA ARG A 345 9.06 4.10 2.32
C ARG A 345 8.86 2.63 1.97
N ASN A 346 9.01 2.36 0.68
CA ASN A 346 8.94 1.03 0.07
C ASN A 346 10.33 0.41 -0.13
N ASP A 347 11.38 1.20 0.10
CA ASP A 347 12.76 0.89 -0.24
C ASP A 347 13.59 0.62 1.02
N VAL A 348 13.02 0.22 2.15
CA VAL A 348 13.81 -0.04 3.36
C VAL A 348 14.25 -1.49 3.43
N ILE A 349 15.52 -1.71 3.76
CA ILE A 349 16.07 -3.00 4.17
C ILE A 349 16.36 -2.95 5.67
N VAL A 350 15.85 -3.92 6.40
CA VAL A 350 16.28 -4.24 7.76
C VAL A 350 17.36 -5.30 7.68
N GLY A 351 18.56 -4.98 8.15
CA GLY A 351 19.72 -5.85 8.03
C GLY A 351 20.35 -6.21 9.36
N ILE A 352 20.96 -7.40 9.38
CA ILE A 352 21.71 -7.95 10.50
C ILE A 352 23.15 -8.16 10.03
N LEU A 353 24.10 -7.49 10.67
CA LEU A 353 25.53 -7.64 10.43
C LEU A 353 26.18 -8.27 11.64
N ALA A 354 27.23 -9.05 11.42
CA ALA A 354 28.09 -9.54 12.48
C ALA A 354 29.56 -9.24 12.17
N GLU A 355 30.28 -8.90 13.22
CA GLU A 355 31.73 -8.80 13.28
C GLU A 355 32.23 -9.69 14.42
N GLY A 356 33.43 -10.26 14.27
CA GLY A 356 34.01 -11.10 15.31
C GLY A 356 35.53 -11.20 15.22
N GLU A 357 36.19 -11.04 16.36
CA GLU A 357 37.64 -11.24 16.52
C GLU A 357 38.00 -12.73 16.73
N ALA A 358 37.06 -13.56 17.20
CA ALA A 358 37.28 -14.97 17.55
C ALA A 358 36.58 -15.93 16.59
N ARG A 359 37.32 -16.97 16.14
CA ARG A 359 36.88 -17.95 15.13
C ARG A 359 36.85 -19.36 15.73
N PRO A 360 35.83 -20.19 15.40
CA PRO A 360 34.71 -19.94 14.48
C PRO A 360 33.51 -19.23 15.15
N LEU A 361 32.92 -18.24 14.46
CA LEU A 361 31.70 -17.53 14.89
C LEU A 361 30.47 -18.37 14.53
N GLN A 362 29.69 -18.81 15.52
CA GLN A 362 28.41 -19.48 15.29
C GLN A 362 27.26 -18.66 15.89
N LEU A 363 26.37 -18.17 15.04
CA LEU A 363 25.19 -17.38 15.44
C LEU A 363 23.91 -18.13 15.09
N ARG A 364 22.89 -18.01 15.95
CA ARG A 364 21.55 -18.56 15.73
C ARG A 364 20.51 -17.47 15.93
N ILE A 365 19.79 -17.11 14.86
CA ILE A 365 18.76 -16.07 14.84
C ILE A 365 17.39 -16.75 14.83
N ARG A 366 16.50 -16.35 15.75
CA ARG A 366 15.11 -16.81 15.78
C ARG A 366 14.23 -16.02 14.84
N GLY A 367 14.43 -14.71 14.76
CA GLY A 367 13.64 -13.85 13.92
C GLY A 367 13.79 -12.36 14.22
N LEU A 368 12.97 -11.58 13.53
CA LEU A 368 12.76 -10.15 13.76
C LEU A 368 11.32 -9.92 14.21
N ARG A 369 11.12 -8.97 15.13
CA ARG A 369 9.80 -8.42 15.47
C ARG A 369 9.80 -6.92 15.22
N ILE A 370 8.85 -6.45 14.43
CA ILE A 370 8.69 -5.05 14.08
C ILE A 370 7.40 -4.54 14.73
N GLU A 371 7.55 -3.53 15.57
CA GLU A 371 6.45 -2.91 16.30
C GLU A 371 6.26 -1.49 15.79
N ARG A 372 5.02 -1.12 15.48
CA ARG A 372 4.67 0.29 15.28
C ARG A 372 4.35 0.89 16.64
N LEU A 373 5.04 1.97 16.98
CA LEU A 373 4.80 2.68 18.23
C LEU A 373 3.55 3.57 18.06
N PRO A 374 2.78 3.80 19.14
CA PRO A 374 1.71 4.78 19.10
C PRO A 374 2.26 6.14 18.66
N ASP A 375 1.56 6.84 17.79
CA ASP A 375 1.91 8.23 17.49
C ASP A 375 1.71 9.04 18.79
N ASP A 376 2.74 9.76 19.26
CA ASP A 376 2.67 10.65 20.44
C ASP A 376 1.77 11.89 20.22
N THR A 377 0.86 11.85 19.24
CA THR A 377 -0.01 12.98 18.92
C THR A 377 -1.25 12.93 19.81
N PRO A 378 -1.51 13.96 20.64
CA PRO A 378 -2.73 14.01 21.43
C PRO A 378 -3.96 13.97 20.53
N SER A 379 -4.90 13.10 20.90
CA SER A 379 -6.19 12.83 20.25
C SER A 379 -7.06 14.05 20.03
#